data_AF-A0A2A8HAE3-F1
#
_entry.id   AF-A0A2A8HAE3-F1
#
_cell.length_a   1.000
_cell.length_b   1.000
_cell.length_c   1.000
_cell.angle_alpha   90.00
_cell.angle_beta   90.00
_cell.angle_gamma   90.00
#
_symmetry.space_group_name_H-M   'P 1'
#
loop_
_entity.id
_entity.type
_entity.pdbx_description
1 polymer ?
#
loop_
_entity_poly.entity_id
_entity_poly.type
_entity_poly.pdbx_seq_one_letter_code
_entity_poly.pdbx_strand_id
1 'polypeptide(L)'
;MEEIVRELERKLEWPCIVKCIAITKGFSHEEKYKIELENRETYFVKVCDSANYERKLEEYTYMKQIELLHIPTPKLIHFIKLEELNKCVQVFEWIDGVNGEESLRKLSVEEQYDVGRKAGEVLRRIHSIERESASNKWETFRWNTYERYIEALADYEVNFLDLKPVLTFVENHKDLLKNRPITFLHDDFHPANSMIHNKEFIVIDFGGYDFGDPIHDFYNVAIFTTRISKPFAVGQVHGYCGGEPSLHFWQLYSLYAAMTFPADIVWTNRSTPHLVDDMKERLNGILEEHNHFSSYVPRWYQSYHIDIMKSK
;
A
#
# COMPACT_ATOMS: atom_id res chain seq x y z
N MET A 1 -18.17 15.05 17.78
CA MET A 1 -18.04 15.70 16.46
C MET A 1 -18.19 17.21 16.53
N GLU A 2 -19.28 17.76 17.08
CA GLU A 2 -19.48 19.22 17.18
C GLU A 2 -18.31 19.96 17.83
N GLU A 3 -17.72 19.36 18.87
CA GLU A 3 -16.56 19.92 19.56
C GLU A 3 -15.28 19.92 18.70
N ILE A 4 -15.07 18.85 17.92
CA ILE A 4 -13.97 18.78 16.94
C ILE A 4 -14.13 19.87 15.88
N VAL A 5 -15.34 20.03 15.33
CA VAL A 5 -15.65 21.07 14.32
C VAL A 5 -15.30 22.46 14.85
N ARG A 6 -15.76 22.82 16.04
CA ARG A 6 -15.47 24.13 16.67
C ARG A 6 -13.98 24.33 16.90
N GLU A 7 -13.28 23.30 17.34
CA GLU A 7 -11.84 23.38 17.56
C GLU A 7 -11.06 23.49 16.25
N LEU A 8 -11.52 22.86 15.15
CA LEU A 8 -10.93 23.03 13.82
C LEU A 8 -11.10 24.48 13.32
N GLU A 9 -12.31 25.02 13.39
CA GLU A 9 -12.60 26.42 13.04
C GLU A 9 -11.69 27.39 13.80
N ARG A 10 -11.56 27.16 15.11
CA ARG A 10 -10.75 28.02 15.98
C ARG A 10 -9.25 27.88 15.77
N LYS A 11 -8.72 26.65 15.66
CA LYS A 11 -7.26 26.38 15.58
C LYS A 11 -6.68 26.66 14.20
N LEU A 12 -7.48 26.46 13.15
CA LEU A 12 -7.06 26.66 11.76
C LEU A 12 -7.55 28.00 11.18
N GLU A 13 -8.26 28.79 12.00
CA GLU A 13 -8.88 30.06 11.59
C GLU A 13 -9.77 29.87 10.35
N TRP A 14 -10.46 28.74 10.28
CA TRP A 14 -11.32 28.41 9.15
C TRP A 14 -12.63 29.20 9.20
N PRO A 15 -13.19 29.58 8.04
CA PRO A 15 -14.61 29.89 7.91
C PRO A 15 -15.48 28.77 8.49
N CYS A 16 -16.74 29.09 8.79
CA CYS A 16 -17.68 28.12 9.34
C CYS A 16 -17.75 26.85 8.48
N ILE A 17 -17.72 25.69 9.15
CA ILE A 17 -17.94 24.40 8.54
C ILE A 17 -19.43 24.25 8.26
N VAL A 18 -19.81 24.28 6.99
CA VAL A 18 -21.21 24.16 6.55
C VAL A 18 -21.64 22.70 6.38
N LYS A 19 -20.68 21.79 6.17
CA LYS A 19 -20.95 20.36 6.02
C LYS A 19 -19.81 19.53 6.58
N CYS A 20 -20.16 18.48 7.32
CA CYS A 20 -19.21 17.46 7.78
C CYS A 20 -19.84 16.08 7.57
N ILE A 21 -19.25 15.28 6.69
CA ILE A 21 -19.76 13.96 6.30
C ILE A 21 -18.75 12.90 6.70
N ALA A 22 -19.17 11.91 7.49
CA ALA A 22 -18.32 10.78 7.85
C ALA A 22 -18.04 9.88 6.63
N ILE A 23 -16.81 9.39 6.53
CA ILE A 23 -16.36 8.42 5.52
C ILE A 23 -16.06 7.11 6.26
N THR A 24 -16.89 6.09 6.04
CA THR A 24 -16.85 4.83 6.80
C THR A 24 -16.09 3.70 6.10
N LYS A 25 -15.45 3.98 4.95
CA LYS A 25 -14.69 2.99 4.18
C LYS A 25 -13.26 2.83 4.73
N GLY A 26 -12.77 1.59 4.75
CA GLY A 26 -11.38 1.22 5.12
C GLY A 26 -11.30 0.49 6.46
N PHE A 27 -10.10 0.03 6.81
CA PHE A 27 -9.84 -0.77 8.02
C PHE A 27 -9.12 0.00 9.14
N SER A 28 -8.72 1.26 8.89
CA SER A 28 -8.09 2.11 9.89
C SER A 28 -9.07 2.48 11.01
N HIS A 29 -8.59 2.53 12.25
CA HIS A 29 -9.36 2.98 13.41
C HIS A 29 -9.61 4.50 13.44
N GLU A 30 -9.02 5.25 12.51
CA GLU A 30 -9.13 6.70 12.40
C GLU A 30 -10.52 7.12 11.93
N GLU A 31 -11.05 8.18 12.54
CA GLU A 31 -12.28 8.80 12.07
C GLU A 31 -11.97 9.67 10.85
N LYS A 32 -12.73 9.49 9.77
CA LYS A 32 -12.49 10.14 8.48
C LYS A 32 -13.69 11.00 8.08
N TYR A 33 -13.43 12.23 7.65
CA TYR A 33 -14.48 13.20 7.34
C TYR A 33 -14.20 13.94 6.02
N LYS A 34 -15.26 14.18 5.25
CA LYS A 34 -15.30 15.22 4.22
C LYS A 34 -15.88 16.48 4.86
N ILE A 35 -15.08 17.54 4.92
CA ILE A 35 -15.48 18.84 5.48
C ILE A 35 -15.60 19.86 4.35
N GLU A 36 -16.71 20.60 4.33
CA GLU A 36 -16.98 21.71 3.42
C GLU A 36 -17.12 22.99 4.24
N LEU A 37 -16.37 24.02 3.86
CA LEU A 37 -16.38 25.35 4.48
C LEU A 37 -17.32 26.30 3.75
N GLU A 38 -17.73 27.39 4.41
CA GLU A 38 -18.60 28.42 3.82
C GLU A 38 -18.02 29.06 2.54
N ASN A 39 -16.68 29.17 2.46
CA ASN A 39 -15.98 29.67 1.28
C ASN A 39 -15.92 28.65 0.12
N ARG A 40 -16.59 27.49 0.25
CA ARG A 40 -16.63 26.36 -0.69
C ARG A 40 -15.34 25.54 -0.80
N GLU A 41 -14.36 25.77 0.06
CA GLU A 41 -13.22 24.86 0.17
C GLU A 41 -13.66 23.54 0.80
N THR A 42 -13.06 22.45 0.32
CA THR A 42 -13.35 21.09 0.79
C THR A 42 -12.08 20.41 1.21
N TYR A 43 -12.13 19.70 2.34
CA TYR A 43 -11.01 19.00 2.93
C TYR A 43 -11.35 17.56 3.27
N PHE A 44 -10.34 16.70 3.21
CA PHE A 44 -10.38 15.36 3.79
C PHE A 44 -9.66 15.39 5.15
N VAL A 45 -10.38 15.08 6.21
CA VAL A 45 -9.87 15.20 7.58
C VAL A 45 -9.82 13.83 8.24
N LYS A 46 -8.65 13.47 8.77
CA LYS A 46 -8.45 12.28 9.60
C LYS A 46 -8.28 12.73 11.06
N VAL A 47 -9.08 12.18 11.95
CA VAL A 47 -8.98 12.40 13.40
C VAL A 47 -8.47 11.13 14.06
N CYS A 48 -7.36 11.26 14.78
CA CYS A 48 -6.65 10.16 15.42
C CYS A 48 -6.57 10.40 16.93
N ASP A 49 -6.44 9.32 17.70
CA ASP A 49 -6.10 9.42 19.12
C ASP A 49 -4.69 10.02 19.29
N SER A 50 -4.51 10.90 20.28
CA SER A 50 -3.23 11.54 20.57
C SER A 50 -2.11 10.54 20.91
N ALA A 51 -2.45 9.32 21.33
CA ALA A 51 -1.48 8.23 21.49
C ALA A 51 -0.68 7.95 20.21
N ASN A 52 -1.19 8.32 19.03
CA ASN A 52 -0.52 8.16 17.74
C ASN A 52 0.24 9.42 17.29
N TYR A 53 0.33 10.47 18.12
CA TYR A 53 0.84 11.77 17.72
C TYR A 53 2.26 11.72 17.13
N GLU A 54 3.19 11.03 17.78
CA GLU A 54 4.59 10.96 17.32
C GLU A 54 4.70 10.31 15.94
N ARG A 55 4.00 9.18 15.75
CA ARG A 55 3.92 8.47 14.46
C ARG A 55 3.30 9.35 13.38
N LYS A 56 2.26 10.10 13.71
CA LYS A 56 1.58 11.01 12.76
C LYS A 56 2.37 12.27 12.44
N LEU A 57 3.18 12.76 13.38
CA LEU A 57 4.13 13.85 13.13
C LEU A 57 5.25 13.40 12.17
N GLU A 58 5.72 12.17 12.34
CA GLU A 58 6.69 11.57 11.41
C GLU A 58 6.07 11.40 10.01
N GLU A 59 4.86 10.84 9.91
CA GLU A 59 4.09 10.76 8.65
C GLU A 59 3.97 12.14 7.98
N TYR A 60 3.59 13.17 8.75
CA TYR A 60 3.49 14.54 8.27
C TYR A 60 4.80 15.07 7.68
N THR A 61 5.93 14.73 8.30
CA THR A 61 7.26 15.15 7.84
C THR A 61 7.61 14.50 6.51
N TYR A 62 7.35 13.20 6.35
CA TYR A 62 7.58 12.51 5.09
C TYR A 62 6.62 12.97 3.98
N MET A 63 5.36 13.28 4.32
CA MET A 63 4.41 13.85 3.35
C MET A 63 4.92 15.17 2.75
N LYS A 64 5.67 15.99 3.49
CA LYS A 64 6.33 17.18 2.93
C LYS A 64 7.47 16.83 1.96
N GLN A 65 8.23 15.77 2.23
CA GLN A 65 9.24 15.28 1.28
C GLN A 65 8.61 14.70 0.02
N ILE A 66 7.52 13.95 0.16
CA ILE A 66 6.72 13.39 -0.94
C ILE A 66 6.18 14.50 -1.85
N GLU A 67 5.74 15.63 -1.28
CA GLU A 67 5.30 16.80 -2.04
C GLU A 67 6.44 17.38 -2.91
N LEU A 68 7.67 17.47 -2.38
CA LEU A 68 8.85 17.97 -3.11
C LEU A 68 9.25 17.05 -4.29
N LEU A 69 8.90 15.76 -4.23
CA LEU A 69 9.15 14.80 -5.30
C LEU A 69 8.08 14.81 -6.41
N HIS A 70 7.10 15.71 -6.31
CA HIS A 70 5.96 15.81 -7.23
C HIS A 70 5.24 14.46 -7.39
N ILE A 71 5.10 13.72 -6.29
CA ILE A 71 4.28 12.52 -6.24
C ILE A 71 2.80 12.93 -6.34
N PRO A 72 2.01 12.33 -7.26
CA PRO A 72 0.57 12.61 -7.32
C PRO A 72 -0.13 12.01 -6.09
N THR A 73 -0.37 12.83 -5.07
CA THR A 73 -1.07 12.48 -3.82
C THR A 73 -1.80 13.70 -3.28
N PRO A 74 -2.90 13.54 -2.52
CA PRO A 74 -3.47 14.64 -1.74
C PRO A 74 -2.42 15.27 -0.82
N LYS A 75 -2.25 16.59 -0.94
CA LYS A 75 -1.40 17.39 -0.07
C LYS A 75 -1.92 17.33 1.36
N LEU A 76 -1.03 16.98 2.28
CA LEU A 76 -1.27 17.11 3.72
C LEU A 76 -0.99 18.56 4.14
N ILE A 77 -2.06 19.34 4.26
CA ILE A 77 -2.02 20.79 4.48
C ILE A 77 -1.67 21.11 5.93
N HIS A 78 -2.38 20.49 6.89
CA HIS A 78 -2.19 20.72 8.32
C HIS A 78 -2.05 19.43 9.10
N PHE A 79 -1.23 19.48 10.14
CA PHE A 79 -1.22 18.51 11.24
C PHE A 79 -1.27 19.28 12.55
N ILE A 80 -2.34 19.07 13.33
CA ILE A 80 -2.58 19.81 14.57
C ILE A 80 -2.94 18.88 15.72
N LYS A 81 -2.74 19.37 16.94
CA LYS A 81 -3.15 18.71 18.18
C LYS A 81 -4.34 19.44 18.79
N LEU A 82 -5.37 18.67 19.15
CA LEU A 82 -6.53 19.14 19.92
C LEU A 82 -6.38 18.60 21.34
N GLU A 83 -5.66 19.34 22.19
CA GLU A 83 -5.24 18.87 23.52
C GLU A 83 -6.42 18.53 24.43
N GLU A 84 -7.43 19.39 24.45
CA GLU A 84 -8.64 19.22 25.27
C GLU A 84 -9.45 17.97 24.89
N LEU A 85 -9.33 17.53 23.64
CA LEU A 85 -10.04 16.36 23.11
C LEU A 85 -9.18 15.09 23.11
N ASN A 86 -7.92 15.20 23.51
CA ASN A 86 -6.94 14.13 23.39
C ASN A 86 -6.85 13.56 21.96
N LYS A 87 -6.90 14.43 20.95
CA LYS A 87 -6.83 14.05 19.52
C LYS A 87 -5.68 14.75 18.80
N CYS A 88 -5.23 14.14 17.70
CA CYS A 88 -4.49 14.82 16.65
C CYS A 88 -5.25 14.72 15.32
N VAL A 89 -5.08 15.71 14.47
CA VAL A 89 -5.84 15.84 13.22
C VAL A 89 -4.89 16.07 12.06
N GLN A 90 -5.07 15.30 10.99
CA GLN A 90 -4.46 15.52 9.69
C GLN A 90 -5.51 16.09 8.74
N VAL A 91 -5.19 17.20 8.07
CA VAL A 91 -6.05 17.83 7.06
C VAL A 91 -5.38 17.71 5.71
N PHE A 92 -6.03 16.99 4.80
CA PHE A 92 -5.61 16.86 3.42
C PHE A 92 -6.48 17.72 2.51
N GLU A 93 -5.92 18.15 1.39
CA GLU A 93 -6.74 18.68 0.29
C GLU A 93 -7.76 17.63 -0.16
N TRP A 94 -8.94 18.09 -0.57
CA TRP A 94 -9.90 17.22 -1.23
C TRP A 94 -9.50 17.06 -2.70
N ILE A 95 -9.35 15.82 -3.16
CA ILE A 95 -9.16 15.50 -4.58
C ILE A 95 -10.41 14.80 -5.09
N ASP A 96 -10.90 15.26 -6.25
CA ASP A 96 -11.91 14.56 -7.00
C ASP A 96 -11.26 13.41 -7.78
N GLY A 97 -11.56 12.18 -7.39
CA GLY A 97 -11.06 10.98 -8.04
C GLY A 97 -12.01 9.82 -7.85
N VAL A 98 -11.98 8.87 -8.78
CA VAL A 98 -12.66 7.59 -8.61
C VAL A 98 -11.63 6.60 -8.09
N ASN A 99 -12.03 5.73 -7.17
CA ASN A 99 -11.14 4.70 -6.62
C ASN A 99 -10.46 3.91 -7.76
N GLY A 100 -9.18 3.61 -7.61
CA GLY A 100 -8.38 2.99 -8.68
C GLY A 100 -8.91 1.63 -9.09
N GLU A 101 -9.36 0.80 -8.14
CA GLU A 101 -9.98 -0.50 -8.44
C GLU A 101 -11.24 -0.35 -9.31
N GLU A 102 -12.12 0.59 -8.96
CA GLU A 102 -13.35 0.83 -9.73
C GLU A 102 -13.03 1.40 -11.12
N SER A 103 -12.07 2.30 -11.19
CA SER A 103 -11.68 2.97 -12.42
C SER A 103 -11.06 2.02 -13.42
N LEU A 104 -10.15 1.14 -12.97
CA LEU A 104 -9.45 0.18 -13.84
C LEU A 104 -10.42 -0.74 -14.59
N ARG A 105 -11.55 -1.13 -13.98
CA ARG A 105 -12.59 -1.96 -14.62
C ARG A 105 -13.26 -1.30 -15.83
N LYS A 106 -13.16 0.02 -15.94
CA LYS A 106 -13.77 0.82 -17.03
C LYS A 106 -12.77 1.20 -18.12
N LEU A 107 -11.48 0.96 -17.90
CA LEU A 107 -10.39 1.28 -18.81
C LEU A 107 -10.11 0.11 -19.76
N SER A 108 -9.64 0.43 -20.96
CA SER A 108 -9.09 -0.57 -21.90
C SER A 108 -7.81 -1.21 -21.34
N VAL A 109 -7.40 -2.35 -21.90
CA VAL A 109 -6.16 -3.04 -21.51
C VAL A 109 -4.92 -2.13 -21.64
N GLU A 110 -4.84 -1.35 -22.72
CA GLU A 110 -3.76 -0.40 -22.97
C GLU A 110 -3.74 0.71 -21.92
N GLU A 111 -4.90 1.29 -21.60
CA GLU A 111 -5.00 2.32 -20.57
C GLU A 111 -4.68 1.79 -19.18
N GLN A 112 -5.10 0.56 -18.84
CA GLN A 112 -4.73 -0.08 -17.57
C GLN A 112 -3.21 -0.25 -17.47
N TYR A 113 -2.56 -0.69 -18.55
CA TYR A 113 -1.11 -0.80 -18.62
C TYR A 113 -0.41 0.56 -18.45
N ASP A 114 -0.87 1.60 -19.14
CA ASP A 114 -0.26 2.93 -19.07
C ASP A 114 -0.39 3.58 -17.70
N VAL A 115 -1.55 3.45 -17.06
CA VAL A 115 -1.74 3.90 -15.68
C VAL A 115 -0.85 3.09 -14.74
N GLY A 116 -0.74 1.78 -14.94
CA GLY A 116 0.19 0.92 -14.21
C GLY A 116 1.64 1.41 -14.34
N ARG A 117 2.10 1.69 -15.56
CA ARG A 117 3.45 2.21 -15.80
C ARG A 117 3.73 3.50 -15.04
N LYS A 118 2.79 4.45 -15.07
CA LYS A 118 2.89 5.68 -14.28
C LYS A 118 2.94 5.38 -12.77
N ALA A 119 2.13 4.45 -12.28
CA ALA A 119 2.16 4.02 -10.88
C ALA A 119 3.52 3.44 -10.47
N GLY A 120 4.14 2.61 -11.33
CA GLY A 120 5.49 2.10 -11.12
C GLY A 120 6.56 3.20 -11.05
N GLU A 121 6.47 4.20 -11.93
CA GLU A 121 7.36 5.37 -11.93
C GLU A 121 7.18 6.25 -10.68
N VAL A 122 5.94 6.38 -10.20
CA VAL A 122 5.61 7.01 -8.92
C VAL A 122 6.26 6.25 -7.77
N LEU A 123 6.08 4.93 -7.71
CA LEU A 123 6.66 4.11 -6.64
C LEU A 123 8.18 4.18 -6.61
N ARG A 124 8.85 4.19 -7.78
CA ARG A 124 10.30 4.38 -7.87
C ARG A 124 10.76 5.71 -7.26
N ARG A 125 9.99 6.80 -7.44
CA ARG A 125 10.28 8.09 -6.81
C ARG A 125 10.01 8.08 -5.30
N ILE A 126 8.97 7.40 -4.84
CA ILE A 126 8.72 7.21 -3.40
C ILE A 126 9.93 6.50 -2.76
N HIS A 127 10.43 5.44 -3.39
CA HIS A 127 11.60 4.69 -2.92
C HIS A 127 12.94 5.44 -3.05
N SER A 128 12.98 6.68 -3.58
CA SER A 128 14.20 7.49 -3.52
C SER A 128 14.33 8.26 -2.21
N ILE A 129 13.33 8.22 -1.33
CA ILE A 129 13.41 8.81 0.01
C ILE A 129 14.23 7.88 0.90
N GLU A 130 15.37 8.38 1.35
CA GLU A 130 16.27 7.68 2.27
C GLU A 130 16.02 8.12 3.72
N ARG A 131 16.36 7.25 4.67
CA ARG A 131 16.38 7.58 6.09
C ARG A 131 17.81 7.91 6.52
N GLU A 132 18.02 9.12 7.05
CA GLU A 132 19.33 9.61 7.50
C GLU A 132 20.05 8.71 8.53
N SER A 133 19.33 7.77 9.18
CA SER A 133 19.85 6.92 10.26
C SER A 133 19.51 5.43 10.11
N ALA A 134 19.40 4.91 8.87
CA ALA A 134 19.14 3.49 8.66
C ALA A 134 20.31 2.60 9.15
N SER A 135 20.26 2.12 10.39
CA SER A 135 21.06 0.98 10.81
C SER A 135 20.62 -0.24 9.99
N ASN A 136 21.55 -0.93 9.31
CA ASN A 136 21.32 -2.14 8.49
C ASN A 136 20.60 -3.25 9.28
N LYS A 137 19.27 -3.17 9.37
CA LYS A 137 18.43 -4.08 10.16
C LYS A 137 17.35 -4.76 9.33
N TRP A 138 17.26 -4.51 8.02
CA TRP A 138 16.16 -5.05 7.22
C TRP A 138 16.08 -6.58 7.28
N GLU A 139 17.20 -7.28 7.07
CA GLU A 139 17.28 -8.73 7.17
C GLU A 139 16.70 -9.25 8.49
N THR A 140 17.27 -8.80 9.61
CA THR A 140 16.85 -9.21 10.95
C THR A 140 15.41 -8.83 11.24
N PHE A 141 15.00 -7.60 10.92
CA PHE A 141 13.64 -7.12 11.16
C PHE A 141 12.62 -7.95 10.38
N ARG A 142 12.88 -8.18 9.09
CA ARG A 142 11.96 -8.86 8.20
C ARG A 142 11.87 -10.35 8.53
N TRP A 143 13.00 -10.98 8.84
CA TRP A 143 13.08 -12.38 9.28
C TRP A 143 12.35 -12.59 10.60
N ASN A 144 12.67 -11.79 11.63
CA ASN A 144 12.02 -11.90 12.94
C ASN A 144 10.50 -11.69 12.82
N THR A 145 10.06 -10.79 11.94
CA THR A 145 8.62 -10.57 11.73
C THR A 145 7.97 -11.77 11.05
N TYR A 146 8.64 -12.41 10.08
CA TYR A 146 8.16 -13.65 9.47
C TYR A 146 8.08 -14.78 10.50
N GLU A 147 9.11 -14.98 11.34
CA GLU A 147 9.11 -16.01 12.39
C GLU A 147 7.96 -15.82 13.38
N ARG A 148 7.71 -14.58 13.84
CA ARG A 148 6.56 -14.29 14.72
C ARG A 148 5.22 -14.72 14.10
N TYR A 149 5.05 -14.52 12.79
CA TYR A 149 3.82 -14.95 12.12
C TYR A 149 3.76 -16.46 11.88
N ILE A 150 4.90 -17.13 11.69
CA ILE A 150 4.97 -18.60 11.68
C ILE A 150 4.58 -19.18 13.03
N GLU A 151 5.07 -18.62 14.12
CA GLU A 151 4.68 -19.04 15.48
C GLU A 151 3.19 -18.82 15.71
N ALA A 152 2.67 -17.64 15.36
CA ALA A 152 1.25 -17.32 15.47
C ALA A 152 0.36 -18.18 14.56
N LEU A 153 0.89 -18.70 13.45
CA LEU A 153 0.15 -19.56 12.53
C LEU A 153 -0.20 -20.91 13.17
N ALA A 154 0.54 -21.37 14.18
CA ALA A 154 0.27 -22.61 14.90
C ALA A 154 -1.10 -22.62 15.60
N ASP A 155 -1.69 -21.44 15.86
CA ASP A 155 -3.03 -21.30 16.45
C ASP A 155 -4.16 -21.51 15.43
N TYR A 156 -3.85 -21.68 14.14
CA TYR A 156 -4.84 -21.74 13.06
C TYR A 156 -4.73 -23.03 12.25
N GLU A 157 -5.88 -23.65 11.96
CA GLU A 157 -5.95 -24.78 11.04
C GLU A 157 -5.90 -24.30 9.59
N VAL A 158 -4.87 -24.71 8.84
CA VAL A 158 -4.70 -24.39 7.41
C VAL A 158 -5.00 -25.64 6.58
N ASN A 159 -6.26 -25.79 6.15
CA ASN A 159 -6.74 -26.94 5.38
C ASN A 159 -7.10 -26.62 3.91
N PHE A 160 -6.79 -25.41 3.44
CA PHE A 160 -7.19 -24.90 2.13
C PHE A 160 -6.03 -24.77 1.12
N LEU A 161 -4.78 -24.99 1.54
CA LEU A 161 -3.60 -25.07 0.69
C LEU A 161 -2.46 -25.85 1.39
N ASP A 162 -1.49 -26.32 0.61
CA ASP A 162 -0.24 -26.87 1.16
C ASP A 162 0.79 -25.75 1.34
N LEU A 163 1.15 -25.47 2.60
CA LEU A 163 2.16 -24.46 2.94
C LEU A 163 3.59 -24.95 2.71
N LYS A 164 3.84 -26.26 2.57
CA LYS A 164 5.19 -26.81 2.50
C LYS A 164 6.04 -26.19 1.38
N PRO A 165 5.54 -26.00 0.14
CA PRO A 165 6.32 -25.32 -0.91
C PRO A 165 6.66 -23.88 -0.54
N VAL A 166 5.74 -23.16 0.11
CA VAL A 166 5.94 -21.76 0.55
C VAL A 166 7.04 -21.68 1.59
N LEU A 167 6.94 -22.47 2.66
CA LEU A 167 7.90 -22.46 3.76
C LEU A 167 9.29 -22.90 3.30
N THR A 168 9.35 -23.94 2.45
CA THR A 168 10.61 -24.43 1.87
C THR A 168 11.25 -23.36 0.99
N PHE A 169 10.45 -22.65 0.19
CA PHE A 169 10.94 -21.58 -0.67
C PHE A 169 11.54 -20.44 0.16
N VAL A 170 10.84 -19.95 1.19
CA VAL A 170 11.35 -18.87 2.05
C VAL A 170 12.67 -19.27 2.71
N GLU A 171 12.76 -20.46 3.30
CA GLU A 171 13.96 -20.92 4.00
C GLU A 171 15.18 -21.02 3.06
N ASN A 172 14.97 -21.50 1.83
CA ASN A 172 16.03 -21.63 0.83
C ASN A 172 16.48 -20.28 0.23
N HIS A 173 15.70 -19.20 0.42
CA HIS A 173 15.95 -17.90 -0.22
C HIS A 173 16.16 -16.76 0.78
N LYS A 174 16.08 -16.99 2.09
CA LYS A 174 16.22 -15.95 3.12
C LYS A 174 17.51 -15.14 3.04
N ASP A 175 18.58 -15.70 2.47
CA ASP A 175 19.84 -15.01 2.23
C ASP A 175 19.70 -13.81 1.26
N LEU A 176 18.65 -13.78 0.44
CA LEU A 176 18.33 -12.62 -0.39
C LEU A 176 17.96 -11.38 0.44
N LEU A 177 17.63 -11.52 1.73
CA LEU A 177 17.35 -10.38 2.61
C LEU A 177 18.62 -9.62 3.05
N LYS A 178 19.81 -10.18 2.78
CA LYS A 178 21.10 -9.57 3.13
C LYS A 178 21.42 -8.35 2.27
N ASN A 179 22.04 -7.34 2.88
CA ASN A 179 22.59 -6.16 2.20
C ASN A 179 21.60 -5.45 1.28
N ARG A 180 20.34 -5.37 1.69
CA ARG A 180 19.29 -4.68 0.92
C ARG A 180 19.31 -3.19 1.21
N PRO A 181 19.03 -2.34 0.20
CA PRO A 181 18.83 -0.92 0.45
C PRO A 181 17.62 -0.74 1.37
N ILE A 182 17.63 0.32 2.17
CA ILE A 182 16.53 0.67 3.07
C ILE A 182 15.99 2.02 2.61
N THR A 183 14.80 2.02 2.04
CA THR A 183 14.12 3.20 1.50
C THR A 183 12.76 3.36 2.16
N PHE A 184 12.15 4.53 2.02
CA PHE A 184 10.75 4.71 2.38
C PHE A 184 9.88 3.76 1.57
N LEU A 185 8.99 3.03 2.24
CA LEU A 185 8.02 2.11 1.67
C LEU A 185 6.62 2.69 1.86
N HIS A 186 5.75 2.53 0.88
CA HIS A 186 4.34 2.81 1.10
C HIS A 186 3.69 1.67 1.90
N ASP A 187 4.16 0.43 1.72
CA ASP A 187 3.74 -0.81 2.40
C ASP A 187 2.27 -1.24 2.14
N ASP A 188 1.51 -0.47 1.35
CA ASP A 188 0.12 -0.78 0.98
C ASP A 188 -0.22 -0.24 -0.43
N PHE A 189 0.76 -0.33 -1.34
CA PHE A 189 0.69 0.24 -2.69
C PHE A 189 -0.05 -0.68 -3.66
N HIS A 190 -1.36 -0.47 -3.79
CA HIS A 190 -2.21 -1.23 -4.73
C HIS A 190 -3.39 -0.37 -5.23
N PRO A 191 -4.11 -0.78 -6.31
CA PRO A 191 -5.13 0.06 -6.91
C PRO A 191 -6.28 0.50 -5.99
N ALA A 192 -6.65 -0.31 -5.00
CA ALA A 192 -7.70 0.08 -4.06
C ALA A 192 -7.28 1.20 -3.07
N ASN A 193 -5.96 1.39 -2.85
CA ASN A 193 -5.37 2.54 -2.17
C ASN A 193 -4.83 3.58 -3.16
N SER A 194 -5.59 3.79 -4.22
CA SER A 194 -5.30 4.84 -5.19
C SER A 194 -6.60 5.45 -5.71
N MET A 195 -6.46 6.57 -6.39
CA MET A 195 -7.49 7.15 -7.24
C MET A 195 -6.96 7.26 -8.66
N ILE A 196 -7.87 7.23 -9.62
CA ILE A 196 -7.57 7.55 -11.01
C ILE A 196 -8.40 8.76 -11.42
N HIS A 197 -7.72 9.79 -11.93
CA HIS A 197 -8.34 11.00 -12.44
C HIS A 197 -7.63 11.39 -13.74
N ASN A 198 -8.37 11.62 -14.83
CA ASN A 198 -7.81 11.94 -16.16
C ASN A 198 -6.69 10.98 -16.63
N LYS A 199 -6.83 9.68 -16.33
CA LYS A 199 -5.82 8.64 -16.65
C LYS A 199 -4.46 8.85 -15.97
N GLU A 200 -4.44 9.61 -14.87
CA GLU A 200 -3.30 9.70 -13.95
C GLU A 200 -3.57 8.86 -12.71
N PHE A 201 -2.52 8.19 -12.24
CA PHE A 201 -2.54 7.45 -10.97
C PHE A 201 -2.24 8.40 -9.82
N ILE A 202 -3.10 8.43 -8.82
CA ILE A 202 -2.95 9.23 -7.60
C ILE A 202 -2.87 8.26 -6.43
N VAL A 203 -1.71 8.21 -5.77
CA VAL A 203 -1.51 7.38 -4.58
C VAL A 203 -2.20 8.03 -3.38
N ILE A 204 -2.82 7.23 -2.52
CA ILE A 204 -3.44 7.69 -1.28
C ILE A 204 -3.08 6.77 -0.13
N ASP A 205 -3.28 7.29 1.09
CA ASP A 205 -3.17 6.55 2.36
C ASP A 205 -1.76 6.03 2.71
N PHE A 206 -0.87 6.97 3.05
CA PHE A 206 0.46 6.68 3.57
C PHE A 206 0.47 6.22 5.03
N GLY A 207 -0.68 5.90 5.64
CA GLY A 207 -0.75 5.53 7.06
C GLY A 207 0.02 4.24 7.42
N GLY A 208 0.24 3.38 6.43
CA GLY A 208 0.99 2.12 6.55
C GLY A 208 2.50 2.24 6.33
N TYR A 209 3.05 3.41 6.03
CA TYR A 209 4.45 3.55 5.59
C TYR A 209 5.46 2.84 6.49
N ASP A 210 6.54 2.34 5.91
CA ASP A 210 7.66 1.77 6.67
C ASP A 210 9.00 2.07 5.97
N PHE A 211 10.09 1.47 6.44
CA PHE A 211 11.40 1.52 5.83
C PHE A 211 11.96 0.11 5.61
N GLY A 212 12.35 -0.19 4.38
CA GLY A 212 12.82 -1.54 4.05
C GLY A 212 13.32 -1.68 2.62
N ASP A 213 13.47 -2.94 2.18
CA ASP A 213 13.82 -3.22 0.79
C ASP A 213 12.70 -2.70 -0.12
N PRO A 214 13.00 -1.82 -1.09
CA PRO A 214 12.01 -1.30 -2.02
C PRO A 214 11.25 -2.39 -2.81
N ILE A 215 11.81 -3.59 -2.96
CA ILE A 215 11.08 -4.68 -3.64
C ILE A 215 9.97 -5.27 -2.75
N HIS A 216 9.99 -5.03 -1.43
CA HIS A 216 8.96 -5.47 -0.49
C HIS A 216 7.56 -5.02 -0.90
N ASP A 217 7.39 -3.75 -1.30
CA ASP A 217 6.08 -3.19 -1.68
C ASP A 217 5.39 -3.97 -2.81
N PHE A 218 6.12 -4.77 -3.59
CA PHE A 218 5.55 -5.57 -4.66
C PHE A 218 4.84 -6.85 -4.19
N TYR A 219 4.90 -7.24 -2.91
CA TYR A 219 4.00 -8.29 -2.41
C TYR A 219 2.53 -7.88 -2.62
N ASN A 220 2.22 -6.57 -2.56
CA ASN A 220 0.90 -6.00 -2.86
C ASN A 220 0.46 -6.27 -4.30
N VAL A 221 1.41 -6.46 -5.23
CA VAL A 221 1.10 -6.87 -6.60
C VAL A 221 0.60 -8.31 -6.62
N ALA A 222 1.27 -9.21 -5.89
CA ALA A 222 0.89 -10.62 -5.81
C ALA A 222 -0.50 -10.79 -5.17
N ILE A 223 -0.74 -10.15 -4.02
CA ILE A 223 -1.92 -10.41 -3.20
C ILE A 223 -3.17 -9.58 -3.61
N PHE A 224 -3.00 -8.34 -4.07
CA PHE A 224 -4.12 -7.45 -4.43
C PHE A 224 -4.18 -7.14 -5.93
N THR A 225 -3.09 -6.62 -6.50
CA THR A 225 -3.15 -5.93 -7.80
C THR A 225 -3.50 -6.85 -8.96
N THR A 226 -2.94 -8.06 -9.00
CA THR A 226 -3.18 -9.01 -10.10
C THR A 226 -4.63 -9.49 -10.18
N ARG A 227 -5.37 -9.51 -9.06
CA ARG A 227 -6.82 -9.80 -9.05
C ARG A 227 -7.65 -8.65 -9.61
N ILE A 228 -7.16 -7.42 -9.49
CA ILE A 228 -7.84 -6.22 -9.99
C ILE A 228 -7.56 -6.02 -11.48
N SER A 229 -6.28 -6.03 -11.87
CA SER A 229 -5.85 -5.84 -13.25
C SER A 229 -4.44 -6.37 -13.48
N LYS A 230 -4.33 -7.45 -14.26
CA LYS A 230 -3.04 -7.97 -14.74
C LYS A 230 -2.31 -6.98 -15.68
N PRO A 231 -2.96 -6.28 -16.63
CA PRO A 231 -2.31 -5.26 -17.44
C PRO A 231 -1.68 -4.13 -16.60
N PHE A 232 -2.39 -3.64 -15.58
CA PHE A 232 -1.85 -2.65 -14.64
C PHE A 232 -0.64 -3.20 -13.89
N ALA A 233 -0.70 -4.45 -13.38
CA ALA A 233 0.41 -5.08 -12.68
C ALA A 233 1.69 -5.16 -13.55
N VAL A 234 1.54 -5.57 -14.81
CA VAL A 234 2.67 -5.57 -15.77
C VAL A 234 3.21 -4.16 -15.99
N GLY A 235 2.32 -3.18 -16.21
CA GLY A 235 2.67 -1.77 -16.32
C GLY A 235 3.46 -1.28 -15.11
N GLN A 236 2.97 -1.53 -13.89
CA GLN A 236 3.61 -1.12 -12.64
C GLN A 236 5.02 -1.67 -12.50
N VAL A 237 5.20 -2.94 -12.79
CA VAL A 237 6.54 -3.57 -12.77
C VAL A 237 7.46 -2.95 -13.83
N HIS A 238 6.98 -2.73 -15.06
CA HIS A 238 7.78 -2.07 -16.11
C HIS A 238 8.15 -0.63 -15.76
N GLY A 239 7.19 0.16 -15.28
CA GLY A 239 7.41 1.56 -14.92
C GLY A 239 8.44 1.70 -13.80
N TYR A 240 8.37 0.81 -12.80
CA TYR A 240 9.32 0.77 -11.71
C TYR A 240 10.72 0.36 -12.19
N CYS A 241 10.84 -0.76 -12.89
CA CYS A 241 12.13 -1.28 -13.37
C CYS A 241 12.73 -0.48 -14.54
N GLY A 242 11.95 0.41 -15.19
CA GLY A 242 12.38 1.13 -16.38
C GLY A 242 12.43 0.24 -17.63
N GLY A 243 11.64 -0.84 -17.67
CA GLY A 243 11.66 -1.85 -18.70
C GLY A 243 11.45 -3.25 -18.13
N GLU A 244 12.02 -4.26 -18.79
CA GLU A 244 11.94 -5.65 -18.33
C GLU A 244 12.69 -5.84 -16.99
N PRO A 245 12.07 -6.46 -15.96
CA PRO A 245 12.72 -6.70 -14.69
C PRO A 245 13.80 -7.77 -14.78
N SER A 246 14.82 -7.64 -13.94
CA SER A 246 15.86 -8.66 -13.81
C SER A 246 15.36 -9.91 -13.10
N LEU A 247 16.07 -11.03 -13.26
CA LEU A 247 15.81 -12.24 -12.48
C LEU A 247 15.92 -11.97 -10.96
N HIS A 248 16.87 -11.12 -10.56
CA HIS A 248 17.04 -10.73 -9.15
C HIS A 248 15.81 -10.03 -8.57
N PHE A 249 15.15 -9.18 -9.36
CA PHE A 249 13.87 -8.59 -8.97
C PHE A 249 12.82 -9.68 -8.70
N TRP A 250 12.67 -10.64 -9.63
CA TRP A 250 11.71 -11.73 -9.48
C TRP A 250 12.00 -12.66 -8.31
N GLN A 251 13.27 -12.92 -8.01
CA GLN A 251 13.65 -13.70 -6.83
C GLN A 251 13.21 -13.03 -5.52
N LEU A 252 13.41 -11.71 -5.40
CA LEU A 252 12.97 -10.94 -4.23
C LEU A 252 11.45 -10.78 -4.18
N TYR A 253 10.81 -10.51 -5.32
CA TYR A 253 9.36 -10.46 -5.46
C TYR A 253 8.71 -11.76 -4.95
N SER A 254 9.18 -12.92 -5.44
CA SER A 254 8.65 -14.22 -5.02
C SER A 254 8.95 -14.51 -3.55
N LEU A 255 10.12 -14.11 -3.04
CA LEU A 255 10.43 -14.25 -1.62
C LEU A 255 9.44 -13.45 -0.77
N TYR A 256 9.23 -12.17 -1.08
CA TYR A 256 8.29 -11.35 -0.32
C TYR A 256 6.85 -11.84 -0.45
N ALA A 257 6.42 -12.25 -1.64
CA ALA A 257 5.10 -12.85 -1.85
C ALA A 257 4.91 -14.15 -1.04
N ALA A 258 5.95 -15.00 -0.93
CA ALA A 258 5.89 -16.21 -0.09
C ALA A 258 5.85 -15.86 1.41
N MET A 259 6.62 -14.85 1.83
CA MET A 259 6.69 -14.43 3.23
C MET A 259 5.38 -13.83 3.76
N THR A 260 4.44 -13.39 2.91
CA THR A 260 3.17 -12.85 3.39
C THR A 260 2.19 -13.92 3.85
N PHE A 261 2.32 -15.17 3.40
CA PHE A 261 1.32 -16.23 3.64
C PHE A 261 0.99 -16.41 5.13
N PRO A 262 1.97 -16.57 6.05
CA PRO A 262 1.67 -16.68 7.47
C PRO A 262 1.00 -15.41 8.02
N ALA A 263 1.48 -14.23 7.62
CA ALA A 263 0.97 -12.96 8.09
C ALA A 263 -0.48 -12.72 7.65
N ASP A 264 -0.80 -12.97 6.38
CA ASP A 264 -2.12 -12.79 5.79
C ASP A 264 -3.14 -13.75 6.39
N ILE A 265 -2.77 -15.02 6.65
CA ILE A 265 -3.64 -15.99 7.32
C ILE A 265 -3.95 -15.52 8.74
N VAL A 266 -2.92 -15.20 9.53
CA VAL A 266 -3.07 -14.79 10.93
C VAL A 266 -3.86 -13.48 11.04
N TRP A 267 -3.49 -12.47 10.25
CA TRP A 267 -4.13 -11.16 10.29
C TRP A 267 -5.60 -11.24 9.87
N THR A 268 -5.92 -11.95 8.79
CA THR A 268 -7.31 -12.07 8.33
C THR A 268 -8.18 -12.77 9.38
N ASN A 269 -7.68 -13.85 9.99
CA ASN A 269 -8.43 -14.53 11.06
C ASN A 269 -8.64 -13.66 12.32
N ARG A 270 -7.67 -12.81 12.68
CA ARG A 270 -7.74 -11.96 13.88
C ARG A 270 -8.57 -10.69 13.66
N SER A 271 -8.36 -10.03 12.53
CA SER A 271 -8.81 -8.65 12.30
C SER A 271 -10.01 -8.57 11.36
N THR A 272 -10.11 -9.47 10.39
CA THR A 272 -11.15 -9.45 9.36
C THR A 272 -11.69 -10.85 9.07
N PRO A 273 -12.24 -11.58 10.08
CA PRO A 273 -12.66 -12.98 9.91
C PRO A 273 -13.72 -13.18 8.81
N HIS A 274 -14.49 -12.13 8.49
CA HIS A 274 -15.46 -12.12 7.41
C HIS A 274 -14.83 -12.13 5.99
N LEU A 275 -13.51 -11.94 5.88
CA LEU A 275 -12.73 -11.96 4.62
C LEU A 275 -11.82 -13.19 4.49
N VAL A 276 -11.94 -14.17 5.37
CA VAL A 276 -11.08 -15.36 5.36
C VAL A 276 -11.16 -16.09 4.03
N ASP A 277 -12.34 -16.32 3.48
CA ASP A 277 -12.48 -17.04 2.21
C ASP A 277 -11.89 -16.25 1.03
N ASP A 278 -12.09 -14.92 1.00
CA ASP A 278 -11.44 -14.04 0.04
C ASP A 278 -9.92 -14.11 0.12
N MET A 279 -9.35 -14.26 1.32
CA MET A 279 -7.92 -14.41 1.52
C MET A 279 -7.41 -15.79 1.07
N LYS A 280 -8.17 -16.86 1.31
CA LYS A 280 -7.83 -18.20 0.80
C LYS A 280 -7.70 -18.22 -0.72
N GLU A 281 -8.60 -17.54 -1.42
CA GLU A 281 -8.54 -17.40 -2.88
C GLU A 281 -7.28 -16.66 -3.32
N ARG A 282 -6.89 -15.58 -2.62
CA ARG A 282 -5.67 -14.81 -2.95
C ARG A 282 -4.42 -15.67 -2.81
N LEU A 283 -4.27 -16.36 -1.69
CA LEU A 283 -3.09 -17.19 -1.41
C LEU A 283 -2.99 -18.38 -2.36
N ASN A 284 -4.10 -19.04 -2.69
CA ASN A 284 -4.12 -20.08 -3.73
C ASN A 284 -3.75 -19.51 -5.11
N GLY A 285 -4.26 -18.33 -5.46
CA GLY A 285 -3.88 -17.65 -6.69
C GLY A 285 -2.37 -17.38 -6.78
N ILE A 286 -1.74 -16.90 -5.69
CA ILE A 286 -0.29 -16.68 -5.67
C ILE A 286 0.48 -18.00 -5.91
N LEU A 287 0.06 -19.09 -5.26
CA LEU A 287 0.66 -20.42 -5.47
C LEU A 287 0.58 -20.86 -6.93
N GLU A 288 -0.60 -20.76 -7.55
CA GLU A 288 -0.80 -21.16 -8.94
C GLU A 288 0.02 -20.32 -9.91
N GLU A 289 0.07 -19.00 -9.69
CA GLU A 289 0.82 -18.05 -10.52
C GLU A 289 2.33 -18.31 -10.44
N HIS A 290 2.85 -18.80 -9.31
CA HIS A 290 4.27 -19.17 -9.12
C HIS A 290 4.57 -20.66 -9.39
N ASN A 291 3.59 -21.43 -9.87
CA ASN A 291 3.70 -22.88 -10.03
C ASN A 291 4.18 -23.57 -8.73
N HIS A 292 3.52 -23.28 -7.61
CA HIS A 292 3.88 -23.71 -6.26
C HIS A 292 5.31 -23.32 -5.87
N PHE A 293 5.72 -22.08 -6.19
CA PHE A 293 7.07 -21.56 -5.95
C PHE A 293 8.22 -22.36 -6.59
N SER A 294 7.93 -23.06 -7.69
CA SER A 294 8.97 -23.64 -8.56
C SER A 294 9.45 -22.69 -9.67
N SER A 295 8.77 -21.54 -9.84
CA SER A 295 9.16 -20.46 -10.76
C SER A 295 9.26 -19.13 -10.03
N TYR A 296 10.32 -18.35 -10.30
CA TYR A 296 10.43 -16.97 -9.83
C TYR A 296 9.54 -16.00 -10.63
N VAL A 297 9.39 -16.24 -11.94
CA VAL A 297 8.59 -15.37 -12.79
C VAL A 297 7.15 -15.91 -12.78
N PRO A 298 6.16 -15.11 -12.33
CA PRO A 298 4.78 -15.55 -12.29
C PRO A 298 4.15 -15.66 -13.68
N ARG A 299 3.15 -16.55 -13.83
CA ARG A 299 2.42 -16.74 -15.10
C ARG A 299 1.67 -15.49 -15.55
N TRP A 300 1.11 -14.70 -14.63
CA TRP A 300 0.43 -13.44 -14.94
C TRP A 300 1.35 -12.46 -15.66
N TYR A 301 2.65 -12.44 -15.33
CA TYR A 301 3.60 -11.58 -16.01
C TYR A 301 3.92 -12.16 -17.39
N GLN A 302 4.22 -13.46 -17.48
CA GLN A 302 4.59 -14.11 -18.74
C GLN A 302 3.50 -14.01 -19.82
N SER A 303 2.24 -14.22 -19.44
CA SER A 303 1.10 -14.17 -20.36
C SER A 303 0.87 -12.76 -20.91
N TYR A 304 0.75 -11.77 -20.02
CA TYR A 304 0.38 -10.41 -20.42
C TYR A 304 1.57 -9.61 -20.96
N HIS A 305 2.81 -9.89 -20.54
CA HIS A 305 4.00 -9.27 -21.13
C HIS A 305 4.08 -9.53 -22.63
N ILE A 306 3.89 -10.79 -23.02
CA ILE A 306 3.92 -11.20 -24.43
C ILE A 306 2.80 -10.52 -25.22
N ASP A 307 1.59 -10.46 -24.66
CA ASP A 307 0.44 -9.84 -25.34
C ASP A 307 0.64 -8.33 -25.52
N ILE A 308 1.17 -7.64 -24.50
CA ILE A 308 1.47 -6.20 -24.55
C ILE A 308 2.61 -5.90 -25.53
N MET A 309 3.64 -6.75 -25.57
CA MET A 309 4.77 -6.57 -26.51
C MET A 309 4.38 -6.85 -27.96
N LYS A 310 3.33 -7.65 -28.20
CA LYS A 310 2.80 -7.93 -29.55
C LYS A 310 1.82 -6.87 -30.05
N SER A 311 1.21 -6.09 -29.16
CA SER A 311 0.25 -5.03 -29.49
C SER A 311 0.88 -3.65 -29.74
N LYS A 312 2.19 -3.51 -29.54
CA LYS A 312 2.98 -2.31 -29.82
C LYS A 312 3.62 -2.38 -31.21
#